data_AF-A0A1H8C4G3-F1
#
_entry.id   AF-A0A1H8C4G3-F1
#
_cell.length_a   1.000
_cell.length_b   1.000
_cell.length_c   1.000
_cell.angle_alpha   90.00
_cell.angle_beta   90.00
_cell.angle_gamma   90.00
#
_symmetry.space_group_name_H-M   'P 1'
#
loop_
_entity.id
_entity.type
_entity.pdbx_description
1 polymer ?
#
loop_
_entity_poly.entity_id
_entity_poly.type
_entity_poly.pdbx_seq_one_letter_code
_entity_poly.pdbx_strand_id
1 'polypeptide(L)'
;MKKITMLIIIVFILAASAAVADDSQGHFKGKSSETLEQALVNFSEYNQKLSEVLKQETLSAPDMQQIHELTYTLENALERINTSMLELAETLEAVHVGSETGDTEATRSEGLRYLETARQIVK
;
A
#
# COMPACT_ATOMS: atom_id res chain seq x y z
N MET A 1 17.62 -59.04 31.96
CA MET A 1 17.95 -58.63 30.58
C MET A 1 17.16 -57.36 30.30
N LYS A 2 17.71 -56.14 30.49
CA LYS A 2 18.25 -55.28 29.41
C LYS A 2 17.50 -55.53 28.09
N LYS A 3 16.74 -54.60 27.51
CA LYS A 3 17.17 -53.33 26.86
C LYS A 3 15.92 -52.42 26.70
N ILE A 4 15.93 -51.19 27.22
CA ILE A 4 16.09 -49.93 26.47
C ILE A 4 15.09 -49.78 25.31
N THR A 5 14.20 -48.79 25.38
CA THR A 5 14.06 -47.83 24.28
C THR A 5 13.75 -46.46 24.87
N MET A 6 14.78 -45.61 24.81
CA MET A 6 14.81 -44.21 25.19
C MET A 6 14.00 -43.41 24.16
N LEU A 7 12.99 -42.66 24.62
CA LEU A 7 12.24 -41.74 23.76
C LEU A 7 13.14 -40.54 23.44
N ILE A 8 13.72 -40.50 22.24
CA ILE A 8 14.46 -39.35 21.74
C ILE A 8 13.44 -38.34 21.23
N ILE A 9 13.25 -37.26 22.00
CA ILE A 9 12.57 -36.05 21.51
C ILE A 9 13.59 -35.27 20.69
N ILE A 10 13.46 -35.33 19.36
CA ILE A 10 14.20 -34.46 18.45
C ILE A 10 13.47 -33.11 18.42
N VAL A 11 14.00 -32.13 19.15
CA VAL A 11 13.59 -30.73 18.99
C VAL A 11 14.33 -30.19 17.77
N PHE A 12 13.63 -30.12 16.64
CA PHE A 12 14.08 -29.34 15.49
C PHE A 12 13.89 -27.86 15.82
N ILE A 13 14.94 -27.21 16.32
CA ILE A 13 15.01 -25.74 16.32
C ILE A 13 15.25 -25.34 14.87
N LEU A 14 14.19 -25.01 14.14
CA LEU A 14 14.32 -24.21 12.93
C LEU A 14 14.86 -22.85 13.37
N ALA A 15 16.17 -22.65 13.22
CA ALA A 15 16.74 -21.31 13.16
C ALA A 15 16.20 -20.67 11.88
N ALA A 16 15.03 -20.05 11.97
CA ALA A 16 14.61 -19.09 10.97
C ALA A 16 15.64 -17.96 11.05
N SER A 17 16.54 -17.90 10.06
CA SER A 17 17.37 -16.74 9.83
C SER A 17 16.42 -15.59 9.51
N ALA A 18 15.99 -14.86 10.55
CA ALA A 18 15.50 -13.51 10.36
C ALA A 18 16.65 -12.75 9.71
N ALA A 19 16.57 -12.54 8.40
CA ALA A 19 17.34 -11.52 7.73
C ALA A 19 16.90 -10.19 8.36
N VAL A 20 17.59 -9.79 9.42
CA VAL A 20 17.45 -8.47 10.01
C VAL A 20 17.98 -7.52 8.95
N ALA A 21 17.07 -6.89 8.22
CA ALA A 21 17.40 -5.75 7.38
C ALA A 21 18.02 -4.70 8.31
N ASP A 22 19.24 -4.30 7.99
CA ASP A 22 20.00 -3.30 8.74
C ASP A 22 19.31 -1.93 8.58
N ASP A 23 18.59 -1.51 9.62
CA ASP A 23 17.81 -0.26 9.73
C ASP A 23 18.71 0.99 9.88
N SER A 24 20.04 0.82 9.88
CA SER A 24 21.01 1.87 10.26
C SER A 24 21.56 2.71 9.11
N GLN A 25 21.25 2.37 7.85
CA GLN A 25 21.54 3.22 6.69
C GLN A 25 20.27 3.96 6.29
N GLY A 26 20.29 5.29 6.40
CA GLY A 26 19.12 6.16 6.25
C GLY A 26 18.18 5.71 5.14
N HIS A 27 16.99 5.26 5.53
CA HIS A 27 15.97 4.76 4.61
C HIS A 27 15.79 5.71 3.43
N PHE A 28 15.79 5.16 2.23
CA PHE A 28 15.44 5.91 1.04
C PHE A 28 14.05 6.52 1.25
N LYS A 29 13.93 7.83 1.09
CA LYS A 29 12.64 8.50 1.16
C LYS A 29 12.05 8.51 -0.24
N GLY A 30 11.02 7.68 -0.44
CA GLY A 30 10.22 7.70 -1.66
C GLY A 30 9.69 9.11 -1.97
N LYS A 31 9.30 9.35 -3.21
CA LYS A 31 8.70 10.63 -3.60
C LYS A 31 7.44 10.90 -2.77
N SER A 32 7.25 12.14 -2.33
CA SER A 32 6.08 12.51 -1.52
C SER A 32 4.79 12.50 -2.34
N SER A 33 3.68 12.20 -1.66
CA SER A 33 2.31 12.18 -2.20
C SER A 33 1.40 12.96 -1.25
N GLU A 34 1.46 14.30 -1.29
CA GLU A 34 0.74 15.16 -0.36
C GLU A 34 -0.74 15.31 -0.71
N THR A 35 -1.11 15.09 -1.97
CA THR A 35 -2.48 15.15 -2.49
C THR A 35 -2.88 13.85 -3.18
N LEU A 36 -4.19 13.60 -3.33
CA LEU A 36 -4.68 12.45 -4.09
C LEU A 36 -4.17 12.46 -5.53
N GLU A 37 -4.16 13.63 -6.19
CA GLU A 37 -3.64 13.77 -7.55
C GLU A 37 -2.16 13.38 -7.65
N GLN A 38 -1.32 13.88 -6.73
CA GLN A 38 0.10 13.50 -6.68
C GLN A 38 0.25 12.00 -6.43
N ALA A 39 -0.56 11.43 -5.52
CA ALA A 39 -0.54 10.01 -5.20
C ALA A 39 -0.91 9.15 -6.41
N LEU A 40 -1.96 9.50 -7.16
CA LEU A 40 -2.37 8.77 -8.36
C LEU A 40 -1.31 8.86 -9.48
N VAL A 41 -0.69 10.02 -9.66
CA VAL A 41 0.43 10.19 -10.61
C VAL A 41 1.62 9.32 -10.20
N ASN A 42 2.06 9.41 -8.94
CA ASN A 42 3.16 8.61 -8.43
C ASN A 42 2.85 7.11 -8.52
N PHE A 43 1.64 6.70 -8.15
CA PHE A 43 1.19 5.32 -8.21
C PHE A 43 1.24 4.78 -9.64
N SER A 44 0.70 5.52 -10.62
CA SER A 44 0.72 5.12 -12.03
C SER A 44 2.15 5.03 -12.57
N GLU A 45 2.93 6.10 -12.44
CA GLU A 45 4.29 6.18 -13.00
C GLU A 45 5.23 5.12 -12.40
N TYR A 46 5.15 4.89 -11.09
CA TYR A 46 6.06 3.98 -10.41
C TYR A 46 5.63 2.52 -10.56
N ASN A 47 4.33 2.23 -10.73
CA ASN A 47 3.90 0.90 -11.14
C ASN A 47 4.37 0.57 -12.56
N GLN A 48 4.38 1.54 -13.47
CA GLN A 48 4.96 1.33 -14.80
C GLN A 48 6.45 1.00 -14.70
N LYS A 49 7.23 1.78 -13.94
CA LYS A 49 8.66 1.50 -13.72
C LYS A 49 8.91 0.13 -13.09
N LEU A 50 8.14 -0.22 -12.05
CA LEU A 50 8.21 -1.51 -11.40
C LEU A 50 7.91 -2.64 -12.40
N SER A 51 6.86 -2.48 -13.21
CA SER A 51 6.51 -3.43 -14.25
C SER A 51 7.64 -3.63 -15.26
N GLU A 52 8.32 -2.55 -15.70
CA GLU A 52 9.45 -2.66 -16.62
C GLU A 52 10.62 -3.45 -16.02
N VAL A 53 10.99 -3.20 -14.76
CA VAL A 53 12.07 -3.96 -14.09
C VAL A 53 11.70 -5.43 -13.97
N LEU A 54 10.43 -5.73 -13.69
CA LEU A 54 9.91 -7.09 -13.53
C LEU A 54 9.74 -7.88 -14.83
N LYS A 55 9.94 -7.28 -16.02
CA LYS A 55 9.95 -8.02 -17.30
C LYS A 55 11.17 -8.91 -17.48
N GLN A 56 12.21 -8.72 -16.67
CA GLN A 56 13.45 -9.49 -16.73
C GLN A 56 13.22 -10.94 -16.25
N GLU A 57 13.84 -11.92 -16.91
CA GLU A 57 13.75 -13.33 -16.49
C GLU A 57 14.40 -13.59 -15.12
N THR A 58 15.43 -12.82 -14.78
CA THR A 58 16.16 -12.88 -13.51
C THR A 58 16.41 -11.48 -12.99
N LEU A 59 16.33 -11.30 -11.67
CA LEU A 59 16.61 -10.03 -11.01
C LEU A 59 18.03 -10.04 -10.42
N SER A 60 18.85 -9.08 -10.82
CA SER A 60 20.17 -8.86 -10.24
C SER A 60 20.07 -8.08 -8.91
N ALA A 61 21.17 -8.01 -8.16
CA ALA A 61 21.20 -7.21 -6.92
C ALA A 61 20.87 -5.71 -7.15
N PRO A 62 21.37 -5.06 -8.22
CA PRO A 62 20.91 -3.71 -8.60
C PRO A 62 19.41 -3.62 -8.88
N ASP A 63 18.81 -4.61 -9.55
CA ASP A 63 17.36 -4.61 -9.81
C ASP A 63 16.57 -4.69 -8.50
N MET A 64 17.02 -5.51 -7.54
CA MET A 64 16.40 -5.61 -6.22
C MET A 64 16.46 -4.28 -5.46
N GLN A 65 17.59 -3.58 -5.51
CA GLN A 65 17.73 -2.24 -4.92
C GLN A 65 16.78 -1.24 -5.60
N GLN A 66 16.71 -1.25 -6.93
CA GLN A 66 15.81 -0.39 -7.68
C GLN A 66 14.34 -0.65 -7.31
N ILE A 67 13.93 -1.91 -7.23
CA ILE A 67 12.58 -2.29 -6.81
C ILE A 67 12.30 -1.75 -5.41
N HIS A 68 13.24 -1.90 -4.47
CA HIS A 68 13.09 -1.38 -3.10
C HIS A 68 12.87 0.14 -3.06
N GLU A 69 13.59 0.91 -3.87
CA GLU A 69 13.40 2.37 -3.97
C GLU A 69 12.08 2.76 -4.64
N LEU A 70 11.67 2.00 -5.67
CA LEU A 70 10.36 2.18 -6.30
C LEU A 70 9.23 1.92 -5.30
N THR A 71 9.36 0.88 -4.46
CA THR A 71 8.33 0.53 -3.47
C THR A 71 8.14 1.60 -2.42
N TYR A 72 9.18 2.32 -1.97
CA TYR A 72 9.00 3.45 -1.06
C TYR A 72 8.09 4.55 -1.64
N THR A 73 8.21 4.83 -2.93
CA THR A 73 7.34 5.83 -3.56
C THR A 73 5.91 5.31 -3.72
N LEU A 74 5.76 4.02 -4.04
CA LEU A 74 4.47 3.36 -4.12
C LEU A 74 3.77 3.29 -2.76
N GLU A 75 4.50 3.06 -1.68
CA GLU A 75 4.01 3.08 -0.30
C GLU A 75 3.46 4.46 0.07
N ASN A 76 4.24 5.53 -0.16
CA ASN A 76 3.76 6.90 0.07
C ASN A 76 2.49 7.22 -0.74
N ALA A 77 2.42 6.75 -1.99
CA ALA A 77 1.25 6.93 -2.84
C ALA A 77 0.04 6.14 -2.33
N LEU A 78 0.22 4.88 -1.96
CA LEU A 78 -0.83 4.02 -1.41
C LEU A 78 -1.36 4.56 -0.08
N GLU A 79 -0.50 5.05 0.81
CA GLU A 79 -0.91 5.68 2.06
C GLU A 79 -1.89 6.84 1.78
N ARG A 80 -1.49 7.77 0.90
CA ARG A 80 -2.36 8.90 0.54
C ARG A 80 -3.65 8.48 -0.15
N ILE A 81 -3.59 7.51 -1.08
CA ILE A 81 -4.78 6.97 -1.74
C ILE A 81 -5.73 6.37 -0.71
N ASN A 82 -5.23 5.53 0.20
CA ASN A 82 -6.04 4.89 1.24
C ASN A 82 -6.73 5.93 2.13
N THR A 83 -6.00 6.93 2.62
CA THR A 83 -6.58 8.04 3.40
C THR A 83 -7.68 8.74 2.60
N SER A 84 -7.42 9.09 1.34
CA SER A 84 -8.42 9.76 0.50
C SER A 84 -9.62 8.88 0.14
N MET A 85 -9.49 7.55 0.10
CA MET A 85 -10.64 6.65 -0.07
C MET A 85 -11.52 6.60 1.17
N LEU A 86 -10.94 6.66 2.37
CA LEU A 86 -11.70 6.77 3.62
C LEU A 86 -12.50 8.08 3.65
N GLU A 87 -11.85 9.20 3.34
CA GLU A 87 -12.50 10.51 3.25
C GLU A 87 -13.63 10.53 2.19
N LEU A 88 -13.41 9.84 1.06
CA LEU A 88 -14.41 9.72 0.00
C LEU A 88 -15.62 8.90 0.45
N ALA A 89 -15.40 7.80 1.18
CA ALA A 89 -16.47 6.97 1.73
C ALA A 89 -17.31 7.74 2.76
N GLU A 90 -16.67 8.50 3.65
CA GLU A 90 -17.37 9.39 4.59
C GLU A 90 -18.20 10.46 3.87
N THR A 91 -17.66 11.04 2.79
CA THR A 91 -18.38 12.02 1.98
C THR A 91 -19.61 11.37 1.31
N LEU A 92 -19.48 10.14 0.81
CA LEU A 92 -20.59 9.40 0.23
C LEU A 92 -21.66 9.06 1.27
N GLU A 93 -21.26 8.69 2.48
CA GLU A 93 -22.18 8.42 3.58
C GLU A 93 -23.00 9.67 3.95
N ALA A 94 -22.39 10.85 3.93
CA ALA A 94 -23.12 12.10 4.16
C ALA A 94 -24.19 12.34 3.08
N VAL A 95 -23.92 11.98 1.82
CA VAL A 95 -24.93 12.01 0.74
C VAL A 95 -26.06 11.03 1.03
N HIS A 96 -25.72 9.82 1.45
CA HIS A 96 -26.69 8.77 1.78
C HIS A 96 -27.63 9.24 2.91
N VAL A 97 -27.08 9.64 4.06
CA VAL A 97 -27.86 10.12 5.22
C VAL A 97 -28.69 11.37 4.87
N GLY A 98 -28.11 12.31 4.10
CA GLY A 98 -28.85 13.49 3.63
C GLY A 98 -30.08 13.10 2.80
N SER A 99 -29.93 12.11 1.91
CA SER A 99 -31.02 11.63 1.07
C SER A 99 -32.11 10.88 1.88
N GLU A 100 -31.72 10.15 2.93
CA GLU A 100 -32.66 9.45 3.81
C GLU A 100 -33.46 10.40 4.71
N THR A 101 -32.83 11.47 5.17
CA THR A 101 -33.43 12.45 6.10
C THR A 101 -34.19 13.56 5.38
N GLY A 102 -34.09 13.63 4.05
CA GLY A 102 -34.70 14.69 3.24
C GLY A 102 -33.94 16.01 3.26
N ASP A 103 -32.68 16.02 3.71
CA ASP A 103 -31.80 17.19 3.65
C ASP A 103 -31.27 17.40 2.23
N THR A 104 -32.03 18.18 1.46
CA THR A 104 -31.71 18.46 0.05
C THR A 104 -30.45 19.28 -0.14
N GLU A 105 -30.05 20.09 0.85
CA GLU A 105 -28.85 20.92 0.75
C GLU A 105 -27.61 20.06 0.93
N ALA A 106 -27.55 19.29 2.03
CA ALA A 106 -26.46 18.36 2.31
C ALA A 106 -26.29 17.32 1.19
N THR A 107 -27.40 16.73 0.73
CA THR A 107 -27.38 15.75 -0.38
C THR A 107 -26.69 16.33 -1.62
N ARG A 108 -26.98 17.60 -1.94
CA ARG A 108 -26.42 18.24 -3.14
C ARG A 108 -24.97 18.65 -2.94
N SER A 109 -24.63 19.30 -1.84
CA SER A 109 -23.26 19.79 -1.60
C SER A 109 -22.27 18.65 -1.48
N GLU A 110 -22.59 17.65 -0.66
CA GLU A 110 -21.74 16.48 -0.45
C GLU A 110 -21.66 15.61 -1.70
N GLY A 111 -22.75 15.53 -2.48
CA GLY A 111 -22.76 14.78 -3.75
C GLY A 111 -21.82 15.40 -4.78
N LEU A 112 -21.78 16.73 -4.88
CA LEU A 112 -20.84 17.41 -5.76
C LEU A 112 -19.39 17.21 -5.31
N ARG A 113 -19.13 17.28 -4.00
CA ARG A 113 -17.80 17.04 -3.41
C ARG A 113 -17.32 15.60 -3.62
N TYR A 114 -18.19 14.62 -3.42
CA TYR A 114 -17.93 13.21 -3.71
C TYR A 114 -17.54 13.02 -5.18
N LEU A 115 -18.34 13.57 -6.10
CA LEU A 115 -18.12 13.41 -7.53
C LEU A 115 -16.84 14.10 -8.03
N GLU A 116 -16.45 15.22 -7.43
CA GLU A 116 -15.18 15.88 -7.73
C GLU A 116 -13.98 14.96 -7.44
N THR A 117 -13.93 14.38 -6.24
CA THR A 117 -12.87 13.45 -5.84
C THR A 117 -12.94 12.13 -6.62
N ALA A 118 -14.14 11.55 -6.77
CA ALA A 118 -14.32 10.26 -7.44
C ALA A 118 -13.82 10.29 -8.90
N ARG A 119 -14.01 11.41 -9.61
CA ARG A 119 -13.52 11.58 -10.99
C ARG A 119 -12.00 11.59 -11.11
N GLN A 120 -11.27 11.87 -10.04
CA GLN A 120 -9.81 11.77 -10.06
C GLN A 120 -9.35 10.31 -10.17
N ILE A 121 -10.14 9.38 -9.63
CA ILE A 121 -9.81 7.95 -9.51
C ILE A 121 -10.17 7.18 -10.79
N VAL A 122 -11.37 7.45 -11.35
CA VAL A 122 -11.94 6.66 -12.46
C VAL A 122 -11.55 7.23 -13.84
N LYS A 123 -10.27 7.59 -14.03
CA LYS A 123 -9.81 8.07 -15.34
C LYS A 123 -9.82 6.98 -16.42
#